data_AF-A0A2T5CCD4-F1
#
_entry.id   AF-A0A2T5CCD4-F1
#
_cell.length_a   1.000
_cell.length_b   1.000
_cell.length_c   1.000
_cell.angle_alpha   90.00
_cell.angle_beta   90.00
_cell.angle_gamma   90.00
#
_symmetry.space_group_name_H-M   'P 1'
#
loop_
_entity.id
_entity.type
_entity.pdbx_description
1 polymer ?
#
loop_
_entity_poly.entity_id
_entity_poly.type
_entity_poly.pdbx_seq_one_letter_code
_entity_poly.pdbx_strand_id
1 'polypeptide(L)'
;MNFPALKNQMQELFLAIQQAADSGELPALNEVASFLQATEKMTINAQEAWHSEAEDFLHLTRQLHMVVKKRNVQEAVLLLDALRDAQEFCHRSFKSES
;
A
#
# COMPACT_ATOMS: atom_id res chain seq x y z
N MET A 1 11.03 15.89 5.49
CA MET A 1 9.98 14.84 5.51
C MET A 1 10.18 13.98 6.75
N ASN A 2 9.14 13.70 7.55
CA ASN A 2 9.24 12.75 8.66
C ASN A 2 8.91 11.33 8.13
N PHE A 3 9.94 10.66 7.59
CA PHE A 3 9.81 9.34 6.98
C PHE A 3 9.28 8.26 7.93
N PRO A 4 9.75 8.18 9.21
CA PRO A 4 9.18 7.26 10.20
C PRO A 4 7.68 7.47 10.42
N ALA A 5 7.23 8.73 10.53
CA ALA A 5 5.80 9.02 10.71
C ALA A 5 4.96 8.60 9.49
N LEU A 6 5.46 8.82 8.26
CA LEU A 6 4.77 8.36 7.05
C LEU A 6 4.69 6.82 7.01
N LYS A 7 5.80 6.14 7.34
CA LYS A 7 5.83 4.67 7.36
C LYS A 7 4.84 4.10 8.36
N ASN A 8 4.75 4.67 9.56
CA ASN A 8 3.77 4.27 10.58
C ASN A 8 2.34 4.51 10.09
N GLN A 9 2.06 5.68 9.52
CA GLN A 9 0.75 5.99 8.94
C GLN A 9 0.35 4.98 7.86
N MET A 10 1.26 4.64 6.94
CA MET A 10 1.02 3.64 5.91
C MET A 10 0.73 2.27 6.51
N GLN A 11 1.48 1.86 7.56
CA GLN A 11 1.26 0.58 8.22
C GLN A 11 -0.11 0.51 8.91
N GLU A 12 -0.51 1.57 9.62
CA GLU A 12 -1.81 1.64 10.29
C GLU A 12 -2.97 1.55 9.28
N LEU A 13 -2.89 2.31 8.18
CA LEU A 13 -3.87 2.27 7.11
C LEU A 13 -3.94 0.90 6.45
N PHE A 14 -2.79 0.27 6.18
CA PHE A 14 -2.74 -1.04 5.54
C PHE A 14 -3.34 -2.13 6.44
N LEU A 15 -3.11 -2.07 7.75
CA LEU A 15 -3.72 -3.00 8.71
C LEU A 15 -5.24 -2.85 8.76
N ALA A 16 -5.76 -1.61 8.78
CA ALA A 16 -7.21 -1.39 8.77
C ALA A 16 -7.87 -1.94 7.48
N ILE A 17 -7.23 -1.70 6.34
CA ILE A 17 -7.68 -2.20 5.03
C ILE A 17 -7.65 -3.74 5.00
N GLN A 18 -6.58 -4.36 5.52
CA GLN A 18 -6.49 -5.83 5.61
C GLN A 18 -7.55 -6.43 6.51
N GLN A 19 -7.81 -5.84 7.68
CA GLN A 19 -8.82 -6.33 8.62
C GLN A 19 -10.22 -6.36 8.00
N ALA A 20 -10.57 -5.36 7.17
CA ALA A 20 -11.82 -5.36 6.44
C ALA A 20 -11.88 -6.51 5.41
N ALA A 21 -10.79 -6.76 4.69
CA ALA A 21 -10.75 -7.86 3.72
C ALA A 21 -10.80 -9.24 4.39
N ASP A 22 -10.10 -9.41 5.52
CA ASP A 22 -10.08 -10.66 6.30
C ASP A 22 -11.45 -11.00 6.91
N SER A 23 -12.29 -9.99 7.19
CA SER A 23 -13.68 -10.19 7.61
C SER A 23 -14.64 -10.47 6.45
N GLY A 24 -14.15 -10.51 5.20
CA GLY A 24 -14.96 -10.67 3.99
C GLY A 24 -15.68 -9.39 3.55
N GLU A 25 -15.30 -8.25 4.12
CA GLU A 25 -15.85 -6.94 3.78
C GLU A 25 -14.96 -6.20 2.77
N LEU A 26 -15.54 -5.23 2.08
CA LEU A 26 -14.75 -4.34 1.24
C LEU A 26 -14.13 -3.24 2.11
N PRO A 27 -12.82 -2.95 1.99
CA PRO A 27 -12.22 -1.82 2.68
C PRO A 27 -12.90 -0.50 2.37
N ALA A 28 -12.92 0.41 3.34
CA ALA A 28 -13.58 1.69 3.15
C ALA A 28 -12.83 2.54 2.12
N LEU A 29 -13.57 3.13 1.17
CA LEU A 29 -12.96 3.88 0.06
C LEU A 29 -12.08 5.05 0.54
N ASN A 30 -12.47 5.73 1.62
CA ASN A 30 -11.72 6.82 2.23
C ASN A 30 -10.40 6.35 2.87
N GLU A 31 -10.36 5.15 3.45
CA GLU A 31 -9.14 4.56 4.00
C GLU A 31 -8.17 4.19 2.88
N VAL A 32 -8.67 3.55 1.83
CA VAL A 32 -7.88 3.19 0.64
C VAL A 32 -7.37 4.44 -0.09
N ALA A 33 -8.17 5.50 -0.18
CA ALA A 33 -7.73 6.78 -0.75
C ALA A 33 -6.65 7.45 0.11
N SER A 34 -6.78 7.39 1.43
CA SER A 34 -5.78 7.91 2.37
C SER A 34 -4.47 7.13 2.26
N PHE A 35 -4.57 5.81 2.11
CA PHE A 35 -3.44 4.93 1.89
C PHE A 35 -2.73 5.24 0.56
N LEU A 36 -3.48 5.41 -0.52
CA LEU A 36 -2.94 5.83 -1.83
C LEU A 36 -2.14 7.14 -1.71
N GLN A 37 -2.68 8.16 -1.05
CA GLN A 37 -1.97 9.43 -0.85
C GLN A 37 -0.67 9.26 -0.04
N ALA A 38 -0.67 8.38 0.96
CA ALA A 38 0.53 8.08 1.74
C ALA A 38 1.58 7.36 0.90
N THR A 39 1.17 6.39 0.07
CA THR A 39 2.03 5.68 -0.88
C THR A 39 2.62 6.60 -1.94
N GLU A 40 1.83 7.55 -2.48
CA GLU A 40 2.34 8.56 -3.42
C GLU A 40 3.43 9.43 -2.78
N LYS A 41 3.21 9.89 -1.54
CA LYS A 41 4.22 10.64 -0.79
C LYS A 41 5.48 9.81 -0.55
N MET A 42 5.35 8.52 -0.24
CA MET A 42 6.48 7.61 -0.05
C MET A 42 7.31 7.50 -1.33
N THR A 43 6.64 7.25 -2.45
CA THR A 43 7.27 7.06 -3.77
C THR A 43 8.01 8.31 -4.23
N ILE A 44 7.42 9.50 -4.06
CA ILE A 44 8.07 10.79 -4.40
C ILE A 44 9.38 11.00 -3.62
N ASN A 45 9.49 10.41 -2.43
CA ASN A 45 10.67 10.53 -1.56
C ASN A 45 11.53 9.27 -1.56
N ALA A 46 11.25 8.32 -2.45
CA ALA A 46 12.04 7.11 -2.58
C ALA A 46 13.40 7.42 -3.21
N GLN A 47 14.45 6.79 -2.67
CA GLN A 47 15.78 6.91 -3.24
C GLN A 47 15.91 5.97 -4.43
N GLU A 48 16.83 6.28 -5.35
CA GLU A 48 17.02 5.54 -6.61
C GLU A 48 17.17 4.02 -6.38
N ALA A 49 17.85 3.60 -5.31
CA ALA A 49 18.09 2.20 -4.97
C ALA A 49 16.83 1.35 -4.73
N TRP A 50 15.70 1.95 -4.38
CA TRP A 50 14.43 1.24 -4.13
C TRP A 50 13.21 1.95 -4.74
N HIS A 51 13.45 2.88 -5.66
CA HIS A 51 12.40 3.68 -6.30
C HIS A 51 11.49 2.81 -7.18
N SER A 52 12.06 1.84 -7.90
CA SER A 52 11.30 0.88 -8.72
C SER A 52 10.26 0.12 -7.90
N GLU A 53 10.66 -0.39 -6.75
CA GLU A 53 9.80 -1.13 -5.84
C GLU A 53 8.70 -0.24 -5.25
N ALA A 54 9.03 1.02 -4.95
CA ALA A 54 8.03 1.99 -4.50
C ALA A 54 7.00 2.30 -5.60
N GLU A 55 7.43 2.42 -6.87
CA GLU A 55 6.53 2.62 -8.01
C GLU A 55 5.62 1.41 -8.25
N ASP A 56 6.14 0.19 -8.17
CA ASP A 56 5.36 -1.04 -8.28
C ASP A 56 4.30 -1.12 -7.17
N PHE A 57 4.70 -0.81 -5.94
CA PHE A 57 3.78 -0.75 -4.80
C PHE A 57 2.69 0.32 -4.98
N LEU A 58 3.06 1.49 -5.50
CA LEU A 58 2.11 2.56 -5.83
C LEU A 58 1.14 2.13 -6.93
N HIS A 59 1.62 1.42 -7.95
CA HIS A 59 0.80 0.91 -9.02
C HIS A 59 -0.28 -0.06 -8.49
N LEU A 60 0.09 -1.01 -7.65
CA LEU A 60 -0.85 -1.92 -6.98
C LEU A 60 -1.85 -1.17 -6.10
N THR A 61 -1.40 -0.15 -5.38
CA THR A 61 -2.28 0.67 -4.53
C THR A 61 -3.33 1.43 -5.36
N ARG A 62 -2.96 1.92 -6.54
CA ARG A 62 -3.91 2.56 -7.49
C ARG A 62 -4.95 1.56 -8.01
N GLN A 63 -4.52 0.34 -8.32
CA GLN A 63 -5.45 -0.73 -8.71
C GLN A 63 -6.43 -1.05 -7.57
N LEU A 64 -5.95 -1.19 -6.33
CA LEU A 64 -6.78 -1.43 -5.16
C LEU A 64 -7.87 -0.36 -5.02
N HIS A 65 -7.48 0.92 -5.11
CA HIS A 65 -8.42 2.04 -5.06
C HIS A 65 -9.50 1.94 -6.16
N MET A 66 -9.11 1.57 -7.38
CA MET A 66 -10.05 1.42 -8.49
C MET A 66 -11.03 0.26 -8.29
N VAL A 67 -10.58 -0.88 -7.79
CA VAL A 67 -11.47 -2.05 -7.58
C VAL A 67 -12.41 -1.84 -6.40
N VAL A 68 -11.96 -1.15 -5.35
CA VAL A 68 -12.79 -0.75 -4.21
C VAL A 68 -13.87 0.24 -4.67
N LYS A 69 -13.54 1.22 -5.52
CA LYS A 69 -14.57 2.09 -6.15
C LYS A 69 -15.61 1.30 -6.94
N LYS A 70 -15.20 0.22 -7.62
CA LYS A 70 -16.08 -0.67 -8.38
C LYS A 70 -16.82 -1.69 -7.51
N ARG A 71 -16.57 -1.72 -6.19
CA ARG A 71 -17.11 -2.70 -5.24
C ARG A 71 -16.77 -4.16 -5.59
N ASN A 72 -15.61 -4.39 -6.21
CA ASN A 72 -15.14 -5.74 -6.54
C ASN A 72 -14.33 -6.31 -5.38
N VAL A 73 -14.99 -7.08 -4.50
CA VAL A 73 -14.37 -7.66 -3.29
C VAL A 73 -13.33 -8.71 -3.65
N GLN A 74 -13.60 -9.60 -4.60
CA GLN A 74 -12.66 -10.68 -4.94
C GLN A 74 -11.33 -10.12 -5.47
N GLU A 75 -11.40 -9.12 -6.34
CA GLU A 75 -10.21 -8.48 -6.90
C GLU A 75 -9.48 -7.62 -5.86
N ALA A 76 -10.21 -7.00 -4.93
CA ALA A 76 -9.61 -6.27 -3.81
C ALA A 76 -8.78 -7.20 -2.90
N VAL A 77 -9.28 -8.39 -2.58
CA VAL A 77 -8.54 -9.39 -1.78
C VAL A 77 -7.23 -9.80 -2.48
N LEU A 78 -7.29 -10.13 -3.78
CA LEU A 78 -6.10 -10.49 -4.56
C LEU A 78 -5.04 -9.38 -4.59
N LEU A 79 -5.50 -8.13 -4.72
CA LEU A 79 -4.60 -6.97 -4.71
C LEU A 79 -3.99 -6.71 -3.33
N LEU A 80 -4.70 -7.02 -2.25
CA LEU A 80 -4.17 -6.90 -0.88
C LEU A 80 -3.09 -7.93 -0.58
N ASP A 81 -3.24 -9.15 -1.08
CA ASP A 81 -2.19 -10.16 -1.00
C ASP A 81 -0.95 -9.73 -1.79
N ALA A 82 -1.13 -9.25 -3.03
CA ALA A 82 -0.02 -8.73 -3.85
C ALA A 82 0.67 -7.53 -3.20
N LEU A 83 -0.08 -6.62 -2.57
CA LEU A 83 0.47 -5.50 -1.82
C LEU A 83 1.27 -5.97 -0.62
N ARG A 84 0.83 -7.00 0.11
CA ARG A 84 1.59 -7.55 1.24
C ARG A 84 2.94 -8.08 0.77
N ASP A 85 2.96 -8.84 -0.32
CA ASP A 85 4.20 -9.39 -0.88
C ASP A 85 5.14 -8.28 -1.37
N ALA A 86 4.60 -7.26 -2.06
CA ALA A 86 5.37 -6.11 -2.50
C ALA A 86 5.91 -5.28 -1.31
N GLN A 87 5.16 -5.15 -0.22
CA GLN A 87 5.61 -4.49 1.01
C GLN A 87 6.82 -5.22 1.61
N GLU A 88 6.77 -6.55 1.70
CA GLU A 88 7.89 -7.34 2.19
C GLU A 88 9.13 -7.15 1.32
N PHE A 89 8.97 -7.10 0.01
CA PHE A 89 10.07 -6.86 -0.92
C PHE A 89 10.68 -5.46 -0.72
N CYS A 90 9.85 -4.41 -0.65
CA CYS A 90 10.31 -3.05 -0.34
C CYS A 90 11.09 -2.98 0.98
N HIS A 91 10.62 -3.68 2.02
CA HIS A 91 11.28 -3.73 3.32
C HIS A 91 12.64 -4.44 3.28
N ARG A 92 12.79 -5.47 2.43
CA ARG A 92 14.07 -6.16 2.22
C ARG A 92 15.04 -5.27 1.44
N SER A 93 14.61 -4.65 0.35
CA SER A 93 15.47 -3.74 -0.45
C SER A 93 15.95 -2.56 0.39
N PHE A 94 15.06 -1.91 1.16
CA PHE A 94 15.43 -0.79 2.03
C PHE A 94 16.43 -1.18 3.14
N LYS A 95 16.27 -2.38 3.75
CA LYS A 95 17.18 -2.87 4.80
C LYS A 95 18.57 -3.21 4.27
N SER A 96 18.69 -3.63 3.01
CA SER A 96 19.99 -3.92 2.40
C SER A 96 20.83 -2.66 2.16
N GLU A 97 20.18 -1.49 2.11
CA GLU A 97 20.80 -0.19 1.85
C GLU A 97 21.06 0.66 3.12
N SER A 98 20.62 0.19 4.31
CA SER A 98 20.74 0.91 5.59
C SER A 98 21.77 0.30 6.55
#